data_AF-A0A359G4V8-F1
#
_entry.id   AF-A0A359G4V8-F1
#
_cell.length_a   1.000
_cell.length_b   1.000
_cell.length_c   1.000
_cell.angle_alpha   90.00
_cell.angle_beta   90.00
_cell.angle_gamma   90.00
#
_symmetry.space_group_name_H-M   'P 1'
#
loop_
_entity.id
_entity.type
_entity.pdbx_description
1 polymer ?
#
loop_
_entity_poly.entity_id
_entity_poly.type
_entity_poly.pdbx_seq_one_letter_code
_entity_poly.pdbx_strand_id
1 'polypeptide(L)' 'MAKKKQELPYAEAMAEIEKILARFRSDEMDVDSLAAEVRRATELIASCRERLRKAEEEVNKTLE' A
#
# COMPACT_ATOMS: atom_id res chain seq x y z
N MET A 1 -26.07 3.98 5.15
CA MET A 1 -25.28 2.77 4.85
C MET A 1 -23.81 3.15 4.91
N ALA A 2 -23.09 2.74 5.95
CA ALA A 2 -21.68 3.09 6.11
C ALA A 2 -20.85 2.32 5.07
N LYS A 3 -20.24 3.02 4.11
CA LYS A 3 -19.24 2.44 3.20
C LYS A 3 -18.08 1.93 4.06
N LYS A 4 -18.04 0.62 4.34
CA LYS A 4 -16.81 -0.06 4.78
C LYS A 4 -15.76 0.34 3.76
N LYS A 5 -14.75 1.07 4.20
CA LYS A 5 -13.56 1.42 3.41
C LYS A 5 -13.02 0.09 2.90
N GLN A 6 -13.32 -0.26 1.65
CA GLN A 6 -12.93 -1.54 1.08
C GLN A 6 -11.41 -1.52 1.05
N GLU A 7 -10.86 -2.35 1.91
CA GLU A 7 -9.44 -2.45 2.14
C GLU A 7 -8.85 -3.12 0.89
N LEU A 8 -8.14 -2.36 0.05
CA LEU A 8 -7.67 -2.81 -1.27
C LEU A 8 -6.98 -4.18 -1.14
N PRO A 9 -7.28 -5.19 -1.99
CA PRO A 9 -6.55 -6.45 -2.00
C PRO A 9 -5.03 -6.23 -2.07
N TYR A 10 -4.23 -7.09 -1.41
CA TYR A 10 -2.78 -6.91 -1.34
C TYR A 10 -2.15 -6.77 -2.74
N ALA A 11 -2.61 -7.59 -3.69
CA ALA A 11 -2.15 -7.54 -5.08
C ALA A 11 -2.46 -6.20 -5.76
N GLU A 12 -3.65 -5.63 -5.52
CA GLU A 12 -4.02 -4.32 -6.06
C GLU A 12 -3.21 -3.19 -5.42
N ALA A 13 -3.00 -3.26 -4.09
CA ALA A 13 -2.17 -2.28 -3.39
C ALA A 13 -0.74 -2.29 -3.91
N MET A 14 -0.22 -3.49 -4.23
CA MET A 14 1.10 -3.63 -4.84
C MET A 14 1.16 -3.09 -6.26
N ALA A 15 0.17 -3.40 -7.10
CA ALA A 15 0.08 -2.83 -8.45
C ALA A 15 -0.01 -1.30 -8.42
N GLU A 16 -0.69 -0.72 -7.43
CA GLU A 16 -0.76 0.73 -7.26
C GLU A 16 0.58 1.33 -6.83
N ILE A 17 1.31 0.69 -5.91
CA ILE A 17 2.67 1.09 -5.53
C ILE A 17 3.63 1.04 -6.73
N GLU A 18 3.57 -0.01 -7.55
CA GLU A 18 4.39 -0.12 -8.77
C GLU A 18 4.09 1.00 -9.78
N LYS A 19 2.81 1.38 -9.94
CA LYS A 19 2.41 2.51 -10.79
C LYS A 19 2.97 3.83 -10.25
N ILE A 20 2.91 4.05 -8.94
CA ILE A 20 3.50 5.25 -8.31
C ILE A 20 5.02 5.29 -8.59
N LEU A 21 5.71 4.17 -8.41
CA LEU A 21 7.14 4.06 -8.71
C LEU A 21 7.47 4.31 -10.19
N ALA A 22 6.64 3.83 -11.11
CA ALA A 22 6.81 4.10 -12.54
C ALA A 22 6.67 5.60 -12.85
N ARG A 23 5.71 6.28 -12.22
CA ARG A 23 5.54 7.74 -12.35
C ARG A 23 6.72 8.52 -11.77
N PHE A 24 7.32 8.04 -10.68
CA PHE A 24 8.52 8.69 -10.11
C PHE A 24 9.72 8.63 -11.05
N ARG A 25 9.77 7.62 -11.92
CA ARG A 25 10.81 7.49 -12.95
C ARG A 25 10.49 8.31 -14.21
N SER A 26 9.30 8.89 -14.30
CA SER A 26 8.97 9.82 -15.38
C SER A 26 9.44 11.22 -15.01
N ASP A 27 10.11 11.89 -15.94
CA ASP A 27 10.69 13.23 -15.76
C ASP A 27 9.64 14.35 -15.80
N GLU A 28 8.35 14.01 -15.85
CA GLU A 28 7.23 14.94 -16.05
C GLU A 28 6.47 15.27 -14.77
N MET A 29 6.96 14.84 -13.60
CA MET A 29 6.19 14.96 -12.35
C MET A 29 6.58 16.21 -11.55
N ASP A 30 5.59 17.07 -11.29
CA ASP A 30 5.76 18.25 -10.44
C ASP A 30 5.88 17.88 -8.94
N VAL A 31 6.39 18.81 -8.13
CA VAL A 31 6.69 18.59 -6.70
C VAL A 31 5.44 18.34 -5.86
N ASP A 32 4.32 18.98 -6.20
CA ASP A 32 3.06 18.81 -5.45
C ASP A 32 2.45 17.43 -5.72
N SER A 33 2.48 17.00 -6.99
CA SER A 33 2.11 15.67 -7.43
C SER A 33 3.01 14.61 -6.77
N LEU A 34 4.33 14.83 -6.72
CA LEU A 34 5.25 13.94 -6.02
C LEU A 34 4.85 13.75 -4.54
N ALA A 35 4.57 14.84 -3.83
CA ALA A 35 4.19 14.79 -2.43
C ALA A 35 2.88 14.00 -2.20
N ALA A 36 1.89 14.17 -3.07
CA ALA A 36 0.63 13.44 -3.00
C ALA A 36 0.82 11.94 -3.25
N GLU A 37 1.59 11.58 -4.28
CA GLU A 37 1.86 10.19 -4.64
C GLU A 37 2.70 9.46 -3.59
N VAL A 38 3.70 10.13 -2.97
CA VAL A 38 4.48 9.58 -1.85
C VAL A 38 3.57 9.27 -0.65
N ARG A 39 2.65 10.18 -0.30
CA ARG A 39 1.68 9.95 0.79
C ARG A 39 0.82 8.72 0.49
N ARG A 40 0.29 8.63 -0.74
CA ARG A 40 -0.51 7.50 -1.19
C ARG A 40 0.25 6.17 -1.10
N ALA A 41 1.48 6.13 -1.61
CA ALA A 41 2.33 4.94 -1.51
C ALA A 41 2.58 4.54 -0.05
N THR A 42 2.83 5.52 0.83
CA THR A 42 3.07 5.28 2.26
C THR A 42 1.85 4.66 2.94
N GLU A 43 0.64 5.13 2.64
CA GLU A 43 -0.61 4.55 3.15
C GLU A 43 -0.79 3.10 2.69
N LEU A 44 -0.53 2.81 1.41
CA LEU A 44 -0.65 1.46 0.84
C LEU A 44 0.38 0.51 1.49
N ILE A 45 1.63 0.96 1.67
CA ILE A 45 2.68 0.17 2.31
C ILE A 45 2.32 -0.11 3.77
N ALA A 46 1.80 0.87 4.51
CA ALA A 46 1.38 0.69 5.90
C ALA A 46 0.28 -0.39 6.00
N SER A 47 -0.72 -0.33 5.12
CA SER A 47 -1.78 -1.35 5.07
C SER A 47 -1.23 -2.74 4.72
N CYS A 48 -0.31 -2.83 3.76
CA CYS A 48 0.33 -4.10 3.39
C CYS A 48 1.11 -4.70 4.58
N ARG A 49 1.86 -3.87 5.31
CA ARG A 49 2.62 -4.30 6.50
C ARG A 49 1.71 -4.81 7.62
N GLU A 50 0.58 -4.13 7.86
CA GLU A 50 -0.38 -4.57 8.88
C GLU A 50 -0.92 -5.97 8.55
N ARG A 51 -1.23 -6.24 7.28
CA ARG A 51 -1.71 -7.55 6.85
C ARG A 51 -0.66 -8.64 6.97
N LEU A 52 0.58 -8.34 6.56
CA LEU A 52 1.69 -9.29 6.71
C LEU A 52 1.94 -9.61 8.18
N ARG A 53 1.89 -8.61 9.06
CA ARG A 53 2.01 -8.82 10.50
C ARG A 53 0.89 -9.69 11.06
N LYS A 54 -0.37 -9.47 10.66
CA LYS A 54 -1.48 -10.34 11.07
C LYS A 54 -1.27 -11.79 10.61
N ALA A 55 -0.82 -11.99 9.37
CA ALA A 55 -0.51 -13.31 8.85
C ALA A 55 0.66 -13.97 9.61
N GLU A 56 1.71 -13.21 9.93
CA GLU A 56 2.84 -13.68 10.74
C GLU A 56 2.40 -14.08 12.15
N GLU A 57 1.55 -13.27 12.81
CA GLU A 57 0.97 -13.58 14.12
C GLU A 57 0.11 -14.84 14.09
N GLU A 58 -0.67 -15.08 13.03
CA GLU A 58 -1.44 -16.31 12.85
C GLU A 58 -0.52 -17.53 12.65
N VAL A 59 0.52 -17.41 11.83
CA VAL A 59 1.50 -18.48 11.63
C VAL A 59 2.21 -18.82 12.94
N ASN A 60 2.69 -17.82 13.69
CA ASN A 60 3.37 -18.05 14.97
C ASN A 60 2.47 -18.77 15.98
N LYS A 61 1.19 -18.43 16.07
CA LYS A 61 0.21 -19.14 16.92
C LYS A 61 0.01 -20.60 16.55
N THR A 62 0.25 -20.99 15.30
CA THR A 62 0.14 -22.40 14.88
C THR A 62 1.40 -23.22 15.16
N LEU A 63 2.53 -22.55 15.41
CA LEU A 63 3.83 -23.17 15.69
C LEU A 63 4.12 -23.31 17.20
N GLU A 64 3.39 -22.58 18.06
CA GLU A 64 3.36 -22.72 19.52
C GLU A 64 2.41 -23.85 19.99
#